data_AF-A0AAP4D3R5-F1
#
_entry.id   AF-A0AAP4D3R5-F1
#
_cell.length_a   1.000
_cell.length_b   1.000
_cell.length_c   1.000
_cell.angle_alpha   90.00
_cell.angle_beta   90.00
_cell.angle_gamma   90.00
#
_symmetry.space_group_name_H-M   'P 1'
#
loop_
_entity.id
_entity.type
_entity.pdbx_description
1 polymer ?
#
loop_
_entity_poly.entity_id
_entity_poly.type
_entity_poly.pdbx_seq_one_letter_code
_entity_poly.pdbx_strand_id
1 'polypeptide(L)'
;MTLLQGAMDDWLAGTGIQIESESVSVLDLFAGGSSFTVPGLALGYENRKIKFTPEFLYGQGVTGGVDVTLYGDGKSTSLYRLFMRSSDDVNWSYSVYGGVASPRKTFNEDVFFEMIGNLLP
;
A
#
# COMPACT_ATOMS: atom_id res chain seq x y z
N MET A 1 7.95 -20.43 -3.12
CA MET A 1 7.89 -19.25 -2.23
C MET A 1 8.68 -18.16 -2.90
N THR A 2 8.06 -16.99 -3.08
CA THR A 2 8.56 -15.90 -3.93
C THR A 2 9.72 -15.18 -3.27
N LEU A 3 10.76 -14.84 -4.04
CA LEU A 3 11.97 -14.13 -3.57
C LEU A 3 11.64 -12.85 -2.78
N LEU A 4 10.54 -12.18 -3.14
CA LEU A 4 10.06 -10.97 -2.47
C LEU A 4 9.63 -11.23 -1.03
N GLN A 5 8.90 -12.32 -0.77
CA GLN A 5 8.42 -12.62 0.57
C GLN A 5 9.59 -12.96 1.50
N GLY A 6 10.57 -13.75 1.03
CA GLY A 6 11.79 -14.03 1.79
C GLY A 6 12.61 -12.77 2.11
N ALA A 7 12.76 -11.86 1.15
CA ALA A 7 13.47 -10.59 1.40
C ALA A 7 12.74 -9.72 2.45
N MET A 8 11.41 -9.66 2.40
CA MET A 8 10.63 -8.92 3.40
C MET A 8 10.68 -9.57 4.78
N ASP A 9 10.65 -10.90 4.85
CA ASP A 9 10.83 -11.64 6.11
C ASP A 9 12.20 -11.32 6.74
N ASP A 10 13.26 -11.26 5.92
CA ASP A 10 14.61 -10.87 6.36
C ASP A 10 14.65 -9.40 6.85
N TRP A 11 14.01 -8.47 6.13
CA TRP A 11 13.94 -7.06 6.52
C TRP A 11 13.21 -6.82 7.84
N LEU A 12 12.17 -7.62 8.12
CA LEU A 12 11.31 -7.47 9.30
C LEU A 12 11.73 -8.38 10.46
N ALA A 13 12.79 -9.18 10.30
CA ALA A 13 13.28 -10.08 11.32
C ALA A 13 13.56 -9.35 12.65
N GLY A 14 13.00 -9.87 13.75
CA GLY A 14 13.21 -9.30 15.09
C GLY A 14 12.38 -8.06 15.41
N THR A 15 11.60 -7.52 14.48
CA THR A 15 10.71 -6.36 14.72
C THR A 15 9.38 -6.74 15.39
N GLY A 16 9.00 -8.02 15.33
CA GLY A 16 7.67 -8.49 15.73
C GLY A 16 6.57 -8.22 14.70
N ILE A 17 6.89 -7.55 13.59
CA ILE A 17 5.96 -7.30 12.48
C ILE A 17 5.77 -8.59 11.67
N GLN A 18 4.52 -8.94 11.39
CA GLN A 18 4.14 -10.11 10.59
C GLN A 18 3.62 -9.68 9.23
N ILE A 19 4.03 -10.38 8.19
CA ILE A 19 3.51 -10.18 6.83
C ILE A 19 2.26 -11.03 6.65
N GLU A 20 1.18 -10.40 6.22
CA GLU A 20 -0.08 -11.04 5.90
C GLU A 20 -0.44 -10.77 4.43
N SER A 21 -0.80 -11.83 3.71
CA SER A 21 -1.40 -11.70 2.38
C SER A 21 -2.91 -11.67 2.52
N GLU A 22 -3.56 -10.71 1.87
CA GLU A 22 -5.02 -10.62 1.83
C GLU A 22 -5.52 -10.61 0.39
N SER A 23 -6.79 -10.93 0.20
CA SER A 23 -7.46 -10.82 -1.09
C SER A 23 -8.28 -9.54 -1.12
N VAL A 24 -7.99 -8.65 -2.07
CA VAL A 24 -8.67 -7.36 -2.24
C VAL A 24 -9.52 -7.41 -3.49
N SER A 25 -10.79 -7.03 -3.38
CA SER A 25 -11.66 -6.85 -4.54
C SER A 25 -11.45 -5.45 -5.11
N VAL A 26 -10.98 -5.37 -6.35
CA VAL A 26 -10.75 -4.12 -7.08
C VAL A 26 -11.82 -4.00 -8.15
N LEU A 27 -12.45 -2.82 -8.23
CA LEU A 27 -13.44 -2.53 -9.25
C LEU A 27 -12.76 -2.27 -10.60
N ASP A 28 -13.17 -3.01 -11.61
CA ASP A 28 -12.79 -2.74 -13.00
C ASP A 28 -13.73 -1.68 -13.59
N LEU A 29 -13.24 -0.44 -13.61
CA LEU A 29 -13.95 0.69 -14.21
C LEU A 29 -14.07 0.57 -15.74
N PHE A 30 -13.28 -0.30 -16.38
CA PHE A 30 -13.26 -0.48 -17.83
C PHE A 30 -14.06 -1.72 -18.28
N ALA A 31 -14.20 -2.74 -17.43
CA ALA A 31 -15.01 -3.94 -17.70
C ALA A 31 -16.43 -3.86 -17.14
N GLY A 32 -17.08 -2.69 -17.28
CA GLY A 32 -18.51 -2.53 -17.00
C GLY A 32 -18.89 -2.65 -15.51
N GLY A 33 -17.97 -2.37 -14.59
CA GLY A 33 -18.23 -2.40 -13.14
C GLY A 33 -18.15 -3.79 -12.51
N SER A 34 -17.57 -4.77 -13.20
CA SER A 34 -17.18 -6.04 -12.59
C SER A 34 -15.98 -5.82 -11.65
N SER A 35 -15.84 -6.67 -10.63
CA SER A 35 -14.66 -6.65 -9.76
C SER A 35 -13.82 -7.90 -9.96
N PHE A 36 -12.52 -7.77 -9.75
CA PHE A 36 -11.59 -8.89 -9.72
C PHE A 36 -10.79 -8.87 -8.44
N THR A 37 -10.31 -10.04 -8.04
CA THR A 37 -9.54 -10.19 -6.81
C THR A 37 -8.05 -10.08 -7.11
N VAL A 38 -7.35 -9.23 -6.37
CA VAL A 38 -5.89 -9.11 -6.39
C VAL A 38 -5.32 -9.40 -5.01
N PRO A 39 -4.06 -9.88 -4.92
CA PRO A 39 -3.37 -9.92 -3.65
C PRO A 39 -3.13 -8.51 -3.12
N GLY A 40 -3.56 -8.26 -1.88
CA GLY A 40 -3.16 -7.13 -1.06
C GLY A 40 -2.04 -7.53 -0.10
N LEU A 41 -1.33 -6.53 0.39
CA LEU A 41 -0.27 -6.69 1.38
C LEU A 41 -0.73 -6.04 2.69
N ALA A 42 -0.62 -6.78 3.79
CA ALA A 42 -0.80 -6.24 5.11
C ALA A 42 0.39 -6.57 6.01
N LEU A 43 0.70 -5.66 6.92
CA LEU A 43 1.74 -5.81 7.94
C LEU A 43 1.09 -5.64 9.31
N GLY A 44 1.18 -6.67 10.16
CA GLY A 44 0.56 -6.71 11.48
C GLY A 44 1.57 -6.59 12.62
N TYR A 45 1.21 -5.87 13.67
CA TYR A 45 1.94 -5.82 14.94
C TYR A 45 0.92 -5.76 16.07
N GLU A 46 0.92 -6.77 16.96
CA GLU A 46 -0.08 -6.92 18.02
C GLU A 46 -1.53 -6.80 17.49
N ASN A 47 -2.28 -5.78 17.91
CA ASN A 47 -3.66 -5.50 17.46
C ASN A 47 -3.74 -4.45 16.34
N ARG A 48 -2.59 -4.02 15.81
CA ARG A 48 -2.46 -2.99 14.77
C ARG A 48 -2.09 -3.63 13.43
N LYS A 49 -2.52 -3.00 12.34
CA LYS A 49 -2.25 -3.46 10.99
C LYS A 49 -2.12 -2.29 10.04
N ILE A 50 -1.08 -2.27 9.21
CA ILE A 50 -1.02 -1.40 8.03
C ILE A 50 -1.38 -2.23 6.81
N LYS A 51 -2.27 -1.71 5.97
CA LYS A 51 -2.76 -2.35 4.76
C LYS A 51 -2.38 -1.53 3.54
N PHE A 52 -1.81 -2.19 2.54
CA PHE A 52 -1.53 -1.67 1.21
C PHE A 52 -2.58 -2.24 0.26
N THR A 53 -3.67 -1.50 0.08
CA THR A 53 -4.87 -1.94 -0.65
C THR A 53 -4.89 -1.34 -2.05
N PRO A 54 -4.80 -2.14 -3.13
CA PRO A 54 -4.96 -1.60 -4.48
C PRO A 54 -6.35 -0.96 -4.66
N GLU A 55 -6.40 0.28 -5.16
CA GLU A 55 -7.66 0.99 -5.42
C GLU A 55 -8.04 0.99 -6.91
N PHE A 56 -7.06 1.27 -7.78
CA PHE A 56 -7.24 1.31 -9.23
C PHE A 56 -6.05 0.63 -9.89
N LEU A 57 -6.30 -0.13 -10.95
CA LEU A 57 -5.25 -0.58 -11.85
C LEU A 57 -5.06 0.42 -13.01
N TYR A 58 -3.99 0.21 -13.78
CA TYR A 58 -3.74 0.99 -14.98
C TYR A 58 -4.91 0.97 -15.94
N GLY A 59 -5.18 2.14 -16.52
CA GLY A 59 -6.19 2.31 -17.55
C GLY A 59 -5.95 3.56 -18.37
N GLN A 60 -6.87 3.84 -19.29
CA GLN A 60 -6.77 5.02 -20.14
C GLN A 60 -6.77 6.30 -19.29
N GLY A 61 -5.61 6.97 -19.20
CA GLY A 61 -5.44 8.19 -18.40
C GLY A 61 -5.41 7.98 -16.89
N VAL A 62 -5.40 6.73 -16.40
CA VAL A 62 -5.41 6.40 -14.97
C VAL A 62 -4.11 5.68 -14.60
N THR A 63 -3.36 6.29 -13.67
CA THR A 63 -2.20 5.64 -13.04
C THR A 63 -2.69 4.73 -11.93
N GLY A 64 -2.16 3.51 -11.87
CA GLY A 64 -2.50 2.58 -10.79
C GLY A 64 -2.20 3.16 -9.41
N GLY A 65 -3.04 2.85 -8.43
CA GLY A 65 -2.98 3.42 -7.09
C GLY A 65 -3.18 2.39 -5.98
N VAL A 66 -2.51 2.60 -4.85
CA VAL A 66 -2.62 1.78 -3.64
C VAL A 66 -2.88 2.69 -2.45
N ASP A 67 -3.96 2.45 -1.71
CA ASP A 67 -4.24 3.14 -0.45
C ASP A 67 -3.48 2.46 0.69
N VAL A 68 -2.86 3.26 1.55
CA VAL A 68 -2.13 2.81 2.73
C VAL A 68 -2.92 3.22 3.97
N THR A 69 -3.53 2.24 4.63
CA THR A 69 -4.40 2.45 5.79
C THR A 69 -3.78 1.84 7.04
N LEU A 70 -3.84 2.57 8.15
CA LEU A 70 -3.56 2.04 9.48
C LEU A 70 -4.88 1.65 10.16
N TYR A 71 -4.96 0.39 10.55
CA TYR A 71 -5.98 -0.17 11.40
C TYR A 71 -5.42 -0.38 12.81
N GLY A 72 -6.11 0.14 13.81
CA GLY A 72 -5.75 -0.02 15.22
C GLY A 72 -6.87 0.52 16.11
N ASP A 73 -7.05 -0.08 17.29
CA ASP A 73 -8.09 0.32 18.25
C ASP A 73 -9.50 0.40 17.66
N GLY A 74 -9.81 -0.49 16.71
CA GLY A 74 -11.10 -0.55 16.01
C GLY A 74 -11.33 0.59 15.02
N LYS A 75 -10.32 1.42 14.72
CA LYS A 75 -10.39 2.52 13.75
C LYS A 75 -9.51 2.24 12.54
N SER A 76 -9.94 2.73 11.38
CA SER A 76 -9.14 2.75 10.15
C SER A 76 -8.84 4.20 9.77
N THR A 77 -7.58 4.50 9.49
CA THR A 77 -7.11 5.83 9.08
C THR A 77 -6.26 5.69 7.82
N SER A 78 -6.67 6.32 6.72
CA SER A 78 -5.83 6.44 5.52
C SER A 78 -4.65 7.37 5.82
N LEU A 79 -3.44 6.89 5.58
CA LEU A 79 -2.19 7.60 5.86
C LEU A 79 -1.55 8.12 4.58
N TYR A 80 -1.49 7.28 3.55
CA TYR A 80 -0.82 7.59 2.29
C TYR A 80 -1.57 6.99 1.11
N ARG A 81 -1.35 7.57 -0.07
CA ARG A 81 -1.67 6.96 -1.36
C ARG A 81 -0.39 6.78 -2.15
N LEU A 82 -0.10 5.56 -2.56
CA LEU A 82 0.97 5.24 -3.50
C LEU A 82 0.42 5.29 -4.93
N PHE A 83 1.26 5.74 -5.85
CA PHE A 83 1.03 5.78 -7.27
C PHE A 83 2.08 4.91 -7.95
N MET A 84 1.60 4.00 -8.80
CA MET A 84 2.47 3.17 -9.62
C MET A 84 3.15 4.03 -10.71
N ARG A 85 4.15 3.47 -11.39
CA ARG A 85 4.88 4.15 -12.47
C ARG A 85 3.94 4.60 -13.59
N SER A 86 4.12 5.76 -14.19
CA SER A 86 3.38 6.20 -15.39
C SER A 86 4.34 6.66 -16.49
N SER A 87 3.80 7.16 -17.61
CA SER A 87 4.62 7.84 -18.62
C SER A 87 5.33 9.07 -18.07
N ASP A 88 4.71 9.73 -17.08
CA ASP A 88 5.14 11.00 -16.54
C ASP A 88 6.05 10.83 -15.31
N ASP A 89 5.95 9.67 -14.64
CA ASP A 89 6.76 9.31 -13.47
C ASP A 89 7.25 7.86 -13.60
N VAL A 90 8.54 7.69 -13.93
CA VAL A 90 9.15 6.36 -14.09
C VAL A 90 9.33 5.61 -12.77
N ASN A 91 9.17 6.29 -11.64
CA ASN A 91 9.26 5.69 -10.31
C ASN A 91 7.87 5.54 -9.69
N TRP A 92 7.80 4.74 -8.62
CA TRP A 92 6.63 4.83 -7.76
C TRP A 92 6.71 6.14 -6.99
N SER A 93 5.56 6.76 -6.75
CA SER A 93 5.46 7.96 -5.94
C SER A 93 4.36 7.84 -4.90
N TYR A 94 4.31 8.75 -3.94
CA TYR A 94 3.31 8.76 -2.89
C TYR A 94 2.87 10.16 -2.52
N SER A 95 1.69 10.27 -1.92
CA SER A 95 1.19 11.47 -1.26
C SER A 95 0.63 11.12 0.12
N VAL A 96 0.72 12.05 1.07
CA VAL A 96 0.11 11.91 2.40
C VAL A 96 -1.38 12.22 2.29
N TYR A 97 -2.21 11.39 2.93
CA TYR A 97 -3.65 11.58 2.97
C TYR A 97 -4.01 12.81 3.81
N GLY A 98 -5.07 13.55 3.42
CA GLY A 98 -5.56 14.71 4.18
C GLY A 98 -4.79 16.03 3.98
N GLY A 99 -3.69 16.05 3.23
CA GLY A 99 -3.02 17.31 2.86
C GLY A 99 -3.59 17.88 1.57
N VAL A 100 -4.15 19.10 1.62
CA VAL A 100 -4.64 19.82 0.44
C VAL A 100 -3.50 19.98 -0.57
N ALA A 101 -3.68 19.43 -1.78
CA ALA A 101 -2.70 19.50 -2.86
C ALA A 101 -1.29 18.99 -2.51
N SER A 102 -1.18 17.96 -1.66
CA SER A 102 0.13 17.36 -1.32
C SER A 102 0.86 16.92 -2.61
N PRO A 103 2.06 17.48 -2.89
CA PRO A 103 2.81 17.08 -4.07
C PRO A 103 3.21 15.60 -3.94
N ARG A 104 3.19 14.90 -5.07
CA ARG A 104 3.73 13.53 -5.13
C ARG A 104 5.22 13.57 -4.87
N LYS A 105 5.70 12.68 -4.01
CA LYS A 105 7.12 12.47 -3.71
C LYS A 105 7.53 11.08 -4.15
N THR A 106 8.81 10.88 -4.45
CA THR A 106 9.33 9.56 -4.81
C THR A 106 9.17 8.58 -3.66
N PHE A 107 8.64 7.39 -3.97
CA PHE A 107 8.57 6.28 -3.02
C PHE A 107 9.84 5.43 -3.13
N ASN A 108 10.50 5.19 -2.01
CA ASN A 108 11.70 4.38 -1.89
C ASN A 108 11.67 3.54 -0.59
N GLU A 109 12.75 2.81 -0.33
CA GLU A 109 12.88 1.95 0.85
C GLU A 109 12.78 2.72 2.18
N ASP A 110 13.45 3.86 2.31
CA ASP A 110 13.38 4.69 3.52
C ASP A 110 11.95 5.14 3.83
N VAL A 111 11.23 5.57 2.79
CA VAL A 111 9.82 5.97 2.89
C VAL A 111 8.95 4.78 3.27
N PHE A 112 9.21 3.59 2.73
CA PHE A 112 8.49 2.38 3.14
C PHE A 112 8.66 2.12 4.65
N PHE A 113 9.89 2.19 5.17
CA PHE A 113 10.15 2.02 6.59
C PHE A 113 9.51 3.11 7.45
N GLU A 114 9.50 4.36 7.00
CA GLU A 114 8.78 5.46 7.66
C GLU A 114 7.27 5.17 7.73
N MET A 115 6.67 4.72 6.62
CA MET A 115 5.24 4.40 6.56
C MET A 115 4.88 3.30 7.57
N ILE A 116 5.66 2.22 7.61
CA ILE A 116 5.40 1.08 8.50
C ILE A 116 5.84 1.35 9.95
N GLY A 117 6.67 2.37 10.19
CA GLY A 117 6.99 2.85 11.54
C GLY A 117 5.74 3.28 12.31
N ASN A 118 4.70 3.74 11.62
CA ASN A 118 3.39 4.03 12.24
C ASN A 118 2.72 2.80 12.85
N LEU A 119 3.18 1.58 12.56
CA LEU A 119 2.66 0.33 13.13
C LEU A 119 3.16 0.09 14.55
N LEU A 120 4.34 0.64 14.89
CA LEU A 120 4.98 0.47 16.18
C LEU A 120 4.49 1.51 17.22
N PRO A 121 4.52 1.19 18.53
CA PRO A 121 4.14 2.12 19.59
C PRO A 121 5.01 3.37 19.69
#